data_AF-A0A9W8EB11-F1
#
_entry.id   AF-A0A9W8EB11-F1
#
_cell.length_a   1.000
_cell.length_b   1.000
_cell.length_c   1.000
_cell.angle_alpha   90.00
_cell.angle_beta   90.00
_cell.angle_gamma   90.00
#
_symmetry.space_group_name_H-M   'P 1'
#
loop_
_entity.id
_entity.type
_entity.pdbx_description
1 polymer ?
#
loop_
_entity_poly.entity_id
_entity_poly.type
_entity_poly.pdbx_seq_one_letter_code
_entity_poly.pdbx_strand_id
1 'polypeptide(L)'
;MSSFKVVSLLIRTISKPIANSIKSQAKDHQRFRKICIGIAQTGHRMEMNLKMRFLGYHKEHIRPLNDKKAVEAGANFLSEAILFSVAGTIILFENFRSRTAARDRRSLVNDTLAKLEVDNHQLMQSLQRYQELNHDLESRVNELQQDVTTIRDVLNRHLEKDIARLHQEATKSAQNHTRQAE
;
A
#
# COMPACT_ATOMS: atom_id res chain seq x y z
N MET A 1 8.33 -24.19 15.64
CA MET A 1 9.58 -24.82 16.15
C MET A 1 10.30 -25.74 15.13
N SER A 2 9.69 -26.11 14.01
CA SER A 2 10.26 -27.12 13.09
C SER A 2 11.30 -26.58 12.10
N SER A 3 11.18 -25.32 11.65
CA SER A 3 12.06 -24.75 10.62
C SER A 3 13.52 -24.63 11.07
N PHE A 4 13.77 -24.22 12.32
CA PHE A 4 15.13 -24.15 12.88
C PHE A 4 15.83 -25.51 12.98
N LYS A 5 15.07 -26.58 13.22
CA LYS A 5 15.61 -27.96 13.27
C LYS A 5 15.96 -28.47 11.88
N VAL A 6 15.14 -28.15 10.86
CA VAL A 6 15.42 -28.53 9.47
C VAL A 6 16.65 -27.79 8.93
N VAL A 7 16.76 -26.48 9.21
CA VAL A 7 17.92 -25.67 8.80
C VAL A 7 19.20 -26.16 9.46
N SER A 8 19.19 -26.44 10.77
CA SER A 8 20.39 -26.93 11.47
C SER A 8 20.81 -28.33 11.01
N LEU A 9 19.86 -29.20 10.63
CA LEU A 9 20.17 -30.49 10.03
C LEU A 9 20.77 -30.33 8.62
N LEU A 10 20.22 -29.47 7.76
CA LEU A 10 20.76 -29.22 6.42
C LEU A 10 22.19 -28.68 6.47
N ILE A 11 22.47 -27.72 7.35
CA ILE A 11 23.83 -27.20 7.56
C ILE A 11 24.75 -28.36 7.96
N ARG A 12 24.33 -29.23 8.87
CA ARG A 12 25.16 -30.37 9.33
C ARG A 12 25.38 -31.42 8.24
N THR A 13 24.39 -31.64 7.39
CA THR A 13 24.45 -32.60 6.27
C THR A 13 25.34 -32.11 5.14
N ILE A 14 25.44 -30.79 4.92
CA ILE A 14 26.27 -30.23 3.84
C ILE A 14 27.67 -29.84 4.35
N SER A 15 27.82 -29.33 5.57
CA SER A 15 29.13 -28.96 6.13
C SER A 15 30.07 -30.16 6.30
N LYS A 16 29.56 -31.31 6.74
CA LYS A 16 30.39 -32.51 6.96
C LYS A 16 31.04 -33.06 5.67
N PRO A 17 30.30 -33.34 4.59
CA PRO A 17 30.90 -33.85 3.35
C PRO A 17 31.83 -32.82 2.72
N ILE A 18 31.46 -31.53 2.71
CA ILE A 18 32.32 -30.48 2.14
C ILE A 18 33.62 -30.36 2.94
N ALA A 19 33.57 -30.33 4.28
CA ALA A 19 34.76 -30.30 5.11
C ALA A 19 35.64 -31.54 4.88
N ASN A 20 35.05 -32.72 4.74
CA ASN A 20 35.79 -33.95 4.45
C ASN A 20 36.43 -33.95 3.06
N SER A 21 35.74 -33.45 2.03
CA SER A 21 36.27 -33.27 0.68
C SER A 21 37.43 -32.28 0.66
N ILE A 22 37.30 -31.16 1.37
CA ILE A 22 38.35 -30.14 1.51
C ILE A 22 39.57 -30.73 2.25
N LYS A 23 39.35 -31.52 3.33
CA LYS A 23 40.43 -32.23 4.03
C LYS A 23 41.13 -33.27 3.13
N SER A 24 40.40 -33.97 2.26
CA SER A 24 40.99 -34.88 1.28
C SER A 24 41.87 -34.13 0.29
N GLN A 25 41.35 -33.06 -0.31
CA GLN A 25 42.12 -32.24 -1.25
C GLN A 25 43.36 -31.57 -0.62
N ALA A 26 43.32 -31.25 0.68
CA ALA A 26 44.48 -30.74 1.39
C ALA A 26 45.58 -31.78 1.62
N LYS A 27 45.27 -33.08 1.52
CA LYS A 27 46.26 -34.16 1.50
C LYS A 27 46.88 -34.31 0.12
N ASP A 28 46.05 -34.21 -0.92
CA ASP A 28 46.46 -34.43 -2.31
C ASP A 28 47.17 -33.22 -2.93
N HIS A 29 46.91 -32.01 -2.43
CA HIS A 29 47.47 -30.76 -2.97
C HIS A 29 48.19 -29.90 -1.91
N GLN A 30 49.53 -29.85 -2.03
CA GLN A 30 50.42 -29.03 -1.18
C GLN A 30 50.10 -27.52 -1.21
N ARG A 31 49.69 -26.98 -2.37
CA ARG A 31 49.28 -25.56 -2.47
C ARG A 31 48.02 -25.28 -1.65
N PHE A 32 47.04 -26.17 -1.75
CA PHE A 32 45.79 -26.06 -1.01
C PHE A 32 46.02 -26.21 0.50
N ARG A 33 46.90 -27.13 0.90
CA ARG A 33 47.36 -27.26 2.29
C ARG A 33 47.89 -25.95 2.85
N LYS A 34 48.76 -25.25 2.09
CA LYS A 34 49.31 -23.94 2.49
C LYS A 34 48.23 -22.86 2.62
N ILE A 35 47.20 -22.88 1.75
CA ILE A 35 46.06 -21.97 1.84
C ILE A 35 45.27 -22.22 3.13
N CYS A 36 44.91 -23.47 3.44
CA CYS A 36 44.19 -23.82 4.67
C CYS A 36 44.98 -23.43 5.93
N ILE A 37 46.29 -23.69 5.94
CA ILE A 37 47.18 -23.29 7.03
C ILE A 37 47.20 -21.76 7.16
N GLY A 38 47.34 -21.03 6.05
CA GLY A 38 47.34 -19.57 6.03
C GLY A 38 46.03 -18.97 6.57
N ILE A 39 44.88 -19.51 6.17
CA ILE A 39 43.57 -19.10 6.67
C ILE A 39 43.45 -19.39 8.17
N ALA A 40 43.82 -20.59 8.61
CA ALA A 40 43.74 -20.96 10.02
C ALA A 40 44.66 -20.09 10.90
N GLN A 41 45.88 -19.82 10.43
CA GLN A 41 46.83 -18.96 11.14
C GLN A 41 46.39 -17.49 11.13
N THR A 42 45.81 -17.00 10.03
CA THR A 42 45.27 -15.62 9.96
C THR A 42 44.08 -15.46 10.90
N GLY A 43 43.16 -16.43 10.92
CA GLY A 43 42.04 -16.46 11.85
C GLY A 43 42.51 -16.47 13.30
N HIS A 44 43.47 -17.35 13.64
CA HIS A 44 44.03 -17.41 14.98
C HIS A 44 44.73 -16.10 15.40
N ARG A 45 45.48 -15.47 14.48
CA ARG A 45 46.11 -14.16 14.70
C ARG A 45 45.08 -13.05 14.89
N MET A 46 44.00 -13.06 14.11
CA MET A 46 42.89 -12.11 14.27
C MET A 46 42.21 -12.28 15.61
N GLU A 47 41.85 -13.51 15.99
CA GLU A 47 41.22 -13.82 17.27
C GLU A 47 42.09 -13.38 18.44
N MET A 48 43.39 -13.71 18.40
CA MET A 48 44.34 -13.28 19.43
C MET A 48 44.43 -11.75 19.47
N ASN A 49 44.64 -11.08 18.33
CA ASN A 49 44.69 -9.61 18.28
C ASN A 49 43.40 -8.95 18.80
N LEU A 50 42.24 -9.52 18.54
CA LEU A 50 40.96 -9.01 19.02
C LEU A 50 40.85 -9.19 20.54
N LYS A 51 41.22 -10.36 21.07
CA LYS A 51 41.31 -10.61 22.52
C LYS A 51 42.31 -9.67 23.20
N MET A 52 43.47 -9.42 22.59
CA MET A 52 44.45 -8.47 23.13
C MET A 52 43.90 -7.05 23.16
N ARG A 53 43.21 -6.60 22.09
CA ARG A 53 42.61 -5.25 22.02
C ARG A 53 41.45 -5.06 22.98
N PHE A 54 40.66 -6.10 23.22
CA PHE A 54 39.45 -6.00 24.03
C PHE A 54 39.70 -6.28 25.52
N LEU A 55 40.60 -7.23 25.85
CA LEU A 55 40.87 -7.68 27.22
C LEU A 55 42.20 -7.16 27.79
N GLY A 56 43.00 -6.42 27.01
CA GLY A 56 44.22 -5.76 27.50
C GLY A 56 45.39 -6.69 27.83
N TYR A 57 45.37 -7.96 27.38
CA TYR A 57 46.46 -8.91 27.61
C TYR A 57 47.78 -8.49 26.91
N HIS A 58 48.93 -8.83 27.52
CA HIS A 58 50.29 -8.57 26.98
C HIS A 58 50.62 -9.49 25.79
N LYS A 59 51.17 -8.92 24.70
CA LYS A 59 51.50 -9.61 23.44
C LYS A 59 52.43 -10.81 23.67
N GLU A 60 51.86 -12.00 23.81
CA GLU A 60 52.61 -13.24 24.00
C GLU A 60 52.82 -13.97 22.66
N HIS A 61 53.96 -14.67 22.52
CA HIS A 61 54.38 -15.29 21.26
C HIS A 61 53.43 -16.42 20.84
N ILE A 62 52.59 -16.13 19.84
CA ILE A 62 51.61 -17.07 19.28
C ILE A 62 52.34 -18.26 18.64
N ARG A 63 52.26 -19.44 19.26
CA ARG A 63 52.83 -20.67 18.69
C ARG A 63 52.03 -21.07 17.46
N PRO A 64 52.66 -21.30 16.29
CA PRO A 64 51.93 -21.76 15.11
C PRO A 64 51.29 -23.12 15.41
N LEU A 65 50.01 -23.26 15.04
CA LEU A 65 49.26 -24.49 15.22
C LEU A 65 49.91 -25.61 14.39
N ASN A 66 49.98 -26.82 14.94
CA ASN A 66 50.45 -28.01 14.22
C ASN A 66 49.76 -28.11 12.85
N ASP A 67 50.53 -28.30 11.78
CA ASP A 67 50.08 -28.38 10.38
C ASP A 67 48.79 -29.19 10.21
N LYS A 68 48.68 -30.35 10.89
CA LYS A 68 47.48 -31.19 10.82
C LYS A 68 46.23 -30.50 11.37
N LYS A 69 46.36 -29.83 12.52
CA LYS A 69 45.26 -29.08 13.15
C LYS A 69 44.91 -27.81 12.37
N ALA A 70 45.92 -27.13 11.82
CA ALA A 70 45.72 -25.93 11.00
C ALA A 70 44.94 -26.27 9.71
N VAL A 71 45.28 -27.39 9.06
CA VAL A 71 44.53 -27.88 7.89
C VAL A 71 43.09 -28.21 8.25
N GLU A 72 42.85 -28.89 9.38
CA GLU A 72 41.50 -29.23 9.82
C GLU A 72 40.64 -27.99 10.13
N ALA A 73 41.20 -27.01 10.85
CA ALA A 73 40.53 -25.76 11.16
C ALA A 73 40.24 -24.93 9.89
N GLY A 74 41.23 -24.80 9.00
CA GLY A 74 41.07 -24.11 7.73
C GLY A 74 40.05 -24.78 6.81
N ALA A 75 39.99 -26.11 6.83
CA ALA A 75 39.02 -26.86 6.03
C ALA A 75 37.57 -26.66 6.50
N ASN A 76 37.35 -26.69 7.82
CA ASN A 76 36.04 -26.41 8.39
C ASN A 76 35.60 -24.97 8.07
N PHE A 77 36.47 -23.98 8.27
CA PHE A 77 36.18 -22.58 7.95
C PHE A 77 35.81 -22.40 6.47
N LEU A 78 36.58 -23.00 5.55
CA LEU A 78 36.32 -22.89 4.12
C LEU A 78 34.99 -23.53 3.71
N SER A 79 34.65 -24.68 4.31
CA SER A 79 33.36 -25.34 4.07
C SER A 79 32.16 -24.48 4.50
N GLU A 80 32.30 -23.81 5.63
CA GLU A 80 31.27 -22.94 6.19
C GLU A 80 31.15 -21.62 5.39
N ALA A 81 32.28 -21.05 4.97
CA ALA A 81 32.32 -19.86 4.13
C ALA A 81 31.64 -20.09 2.76
N ILE A 82 31.84 -21.27 2.15
CA ILE A 82 31.17 -21.62 0.89
C ILE A 82 29.65 -21.69 1.10
N LEU A 83 29.19 -22.31 2.18
CA LEU A 83 27.76 -22.41 2.48
C LEU A 83 27.11 -21.05 2.72
N PHE A 84 27.75 -20.19 3.51
CA PHE A 84 27.27 -18.83 3.74
C PHE A 84 27.33 -17.97 2.48
N SER A 85 28.34 -18.14 1.62
CA SER A 85 28.43 -17.41 0.37
C SER A 85 27.27 -17.77 -0.58
N VAL A 86 26.98 -19.06 -0.74
CA VAL A 86 25.86 -19.52 -1.57
C VAL A 86 24.52 -19.05 -1.00
N ALA A 87 24.30 -19.25 0.30
CA ALA A 87 23.07 -18.81 0.95
C ALA A 87 22.89 -17.28 0.90
N GLY A 88 23.95 -16.53 1.21
CA GLY A 88 23.97 -15.07 1.16
C GLY A 88 23.72 -14.54 -0.24
N THR A 89 24.33 -15.16 -1.26
CA THR A 89 24.12 -14.78 -2.66
C THR A 89 22.67 -14.97 -3.08
N ILE A 90 22.05 -16.12 -2.72
CA ILE A 90 20.64 -16.38 -3.03
C ILE A 90 19.73 -15.34 -2.36
N ILE A 91 19.95 -15.07 -1.07
CA ILE A 91 19.14 -14.10 -0.31
C ILE A 91 19.30 -12.68 -0.89
N LEU A 92 20.52 -12.25 -1.18
CA LEU A 92 20.78 -10.93 -1.76
C LEU A 92 20.19 -10.80 -3.15
N PHE A 93 20.30 -11.85 -3.98
CA PHE A 93 19.74 -11.88 -5.32
C PHE A 93 18.21 -11.79 -5.30
N GLU A 94 17.56 -12.58 -4.45
CA GLU A 94 16.11 -12.53 -4.27
C GLU A 94 15.66 -11.18 -3.73
N ASN A 95 16.38 -10.61 -2.76
CA ASN A 95 16.06 -9.28 -2.22
C ASN A 95 16.15 -8.19 -3.28
N PHE A 96 17.21 -8.23 -4.11
CA PHE A 96 17.37 -7.29 -5.22
C PHE A 96 16.22 -7.40 -6.24
N ARG A 97 15.85 -8.63 -6.63
CA ARG A 97 14.72 -8.89 -7.52
C ARG A 97 13.37 -8.50 -6.91
N SER A 98 13.16 -8.79 -5.63
CA SER A 98 11.93 -8.50 -4.89
C SER A 98 11.68 -7.00 -4.75
N ARG A 99 12.75 -6.19 -4.60
CA ARG A 99 12.64 -4.72 -4.61
C ARG A 99 12.04 -4.19 -5.90
N THR A 100 12.37 -4.77 -7.06
CA THR A 100 11.78 -4.36 -8.34
C THR A 100 10.30 -4.72 -8.41
N ALA A 101 9.94 -5.95 -8.03
CA ALA A 101 8.53 -6.39 -8.02
C ALA A 101 7.65 -5.60 -7.04
N ALA A 102 8.20 -5.18 -5.90
CA ALA A 102 7.48 -4.35 -4.93
C ALA A 102 7.22 -2.91 -5.46
N ARG A 103 8.10 -2.38 -6.32
CA ARG A 103 7.91 -1.06 -6.94
C ARG A 103 6.78 -1.08 -7.95
N ASP A 104 6.69 -2.12 -8.79
CA ASP A 104 5.61 -2.26 -9.78
C ASP A 104 4.24 -2.33 -9.10
N ARG A 105 4.12 -3.10 -8.01
CA ARG A 105 2.87 -3.17 -7.23
C ARG A 105 2.46 -1.82 -6.66
N ARG A 106 3.43 -1.02 -6.22
CA ARG A 106 3.17 0.31 -5.64
C ARG A 106 2.74 1.32 -6.71
N SER A 107 3.32 1.25 -7.91
CA SER A 107 2.88 2.04 -9.07
C SER A 107 1.42 1.75 -9.39
N LEU A 108 1.07 0.48 -9.51
CA LEU A 108 -0.27 0.04 -9.89
C LEU A 108 -1.34 0.45 -8.85
N VAL A 109 -0.99 0.39 -7.56
CA VAL A 109 -1.86 0.89 -6.48
C VAL A 109 -2.05 2.41 -6.60
N ASN A 110 -0.98 3.17 -6.84
CA ASN A 110 -1.07 4.63 -6.99
C ASN A 110 -1.92 5.01 -8.22
N ASP A 111 -1.75 4.30 -9.34
CA ASP A 111 -2.53 4.54 -10.57
C ASP A 111 -4.02 4.25 -10.33
N THR A 112 -4.33 3.16 -9.60
CA THR A 112 -5.70 2.83 -9.21
C THR A 112 -6.29 3.89 -8.28
N LEU A 113 -5.49 4.39 -7.33
CA LEU A 113 -5.90 5.43 -6.40
C LEU A 113 -6.24 6.73 -7.14
N ALA A 114 -5.35 7.16 -8.04
CA ALA A 114 -5.53 8.35 -8.87
C ALA A 114 -6.78 8.25 -9.75
N LYS A 115 -7.05 7.07 -10.32
CA LYS A 115 -8.27 6.82 -11.09
C LYS A 115 -9.52 6.94 -10.21
N LEU A 116 -9.51 6.35 -9.02
CA LEU A 116 -10.62 6.44 -8.07
C LEU A 116 -10.90 7.87 -7.61
N GLU A 117 -9.85 8.67 -7.44
CA GLU A 117 -9.97 10.09 -7.09
C GLU A 117 -10.64 10.88 -8.22
N VAL A 118 -10.24 10.65 -9.48
CA VAL A 118 -10.89 11.25 -10.65
C VAL A 118 -12.36 10.83 -10.75
N ASP A 119 -12.66 9.55 -10.59
CA ASP A 119 -14.04 9.04 -10.66
C ASP A 119 -14.91 9.64 -9.55
N ASN A 120 -14.39 9.78 -8.32
CA ASN A 120 -15.10 10.46 -7.23
C ASN A 120 -15.37 11.92 -7.55
N HIS A 121 -14.38 12.65 -8.07
CA HIS A 121 -14.56 14.04 -8.48
C HIS A 121 -15.65 14.20 -9.55
N GLN A 122 -15.66 13.32 -10.55
CA GLN A 122 -16.69 13.31 -11.58
C GLN A 122 -18.07 13.01 -11.00
N LEU A 123 -18.17 12.05 -10.08
CA LEU A 123 -19.42 11.74 -9.39
C LEU A 123 -19.94 12.95 -8.60
N MET A 124 -19.08 13.61 -7.84
CA MET A 124 -19.45 14.81 -7.09
C MET A 124 -19.94 15.94 -8.00
N GLN A 125 -19.27 16.18 -9.14
CA GLN A 125 -19.73 17.16 -10.12
C GLN A 125 -21.09 16.80 -10.71
N SER A 126 -21.32 15.51 -11.01
CA SER A 126 -22.61 15.06 -11.53
C SER A 126 -23.73 15.25 -10.50
N LEU A 127 -23.46 14.98 -9.21
CA LEU A 127 -24.41 15.23 -8.12
C LEU A 127 -24.75 16.71 -7.99
N GLN A 128 -23.75 17.60 -8.03
CA GLN A 128 -23.99 19.04 -8.00
C GLN A 128 -24.87 19.48 -9.17
N ARG A 129 -24.61 18.97 -10.38
CA ARG A 129 -25.42 19.28 -11.55
C ARG A 129 -26.87 18.80 -11.43
N TYR A 130 -27.08 17.63 -10.83
CA TYR A 130 -28.44 17.15 -10.53
C TYR A 130 -29.15 18.02 -9.48
N GLN A 131 -28.42 18.50 -8.46
CA GLN A 131 -28.97 19.40 -7.45
C GLN A 131 -29.37 20.74 -8.05
N GLU A 132 -28.52 21.33 -8.89
CA GLU A 132 -28.83 22.57 -9.62
C GLU A 132 -30.06 22.41 -10.51
N LEU A 133 -30.14 21.30 -11.26
CA LEU A 133 -31.28 21.02 -12.11
C LEU A 133 -32.57 20.84 -11.31
N ASN A 134 -32.53 20.12 -10.19
CA ASN A 134 -33.69 19.98 -9.31
C ASN A 134 -34.14 21.33 -8.74
N HIS A 135 -33.21 22.20 -8.37
CA HIS A 135 -33.53 23.54 -7.88
C HIS A 135 -34.20 24.43 -8.96
N ASP A 136 -33.71 24.36 -10.21
CA ASP A 136 -34.35 25.05 -11.34
C ASP A 136 -35.77 24.50 -11.59
N LEU A 137 -35.94 23.17 -11.57
CA LEU A 137 -37.24 22.54 -11.73
C LEU A 137 -38.22 22.94 -10.61
N GLU A 138 -37.79 22.94 -9.34
CA GLU A 138 -38.60 23.42 -8.21
C GLU A 138 -39.02 24.88 -8.39
N SER A 139 -38.10 25.74 -8.86
CA SER A 139 -38.38 27.15 -9.12
C SER A 139 -39.45 27.31 -10.22
N ARG A 140 -39.35 26.53 -11.31
CA ARG A 140 -40.35 26.52 -12.39
C ARG A 140 -41.71 26.03 -11.93
N VAL A 141 -41.76 25.00 -11.07
CA VAL A 141 -43.02 24.51 -10.49
C VAL A 141 -43.66 25.59 -9.63
N ASN A 142 -42.88 26.28 -8.78
CA ASN A 142 -43.40 27.36 -7.94
C ASN A 142 -43.92 28.54 -8.77
N GLU A 143 -43.20 28.92 -9.83
CA GLU A 143 -43.63 29.98 -10.76
C GLU A 143 -44.97 29.62 -11.43
N LEU A 144 -45.07 28.40 -11.98
CA LEU A 144 -46.32 27.92 -12.58
C LEU A 144 -47.48 27.86 -11.57
N GLN A 145 -47.22 27.47 -10.32
CA GLN A 145 -48.23 27.49 -9.27
C GLN A 145 -48.70 28.90 -8.95
N GLN A 146 -47.78 29.88 -8.90
CA GLN A 146 -48.10 31.28 -8.69
C GLN A 146 -48.92 31.88 -9.84
N ASP A 147 -48.62 31.50 -11.09
CA ASP A 147 -49.43 31.91 -12.24
C ASP A 147 -50.85 31.35 -12.14
N VAL A 148 -51.00 30.08 -11.76
CA VAL A 148 -52.32 29.45 -11.57
C VAL A 148 -53.13 30.14 -10.47
N THR A 149 -52.51 30.48 -9.34
CA THR A 149 -53.22 31.21 -8.26
C THR A 149 -53.60 32.62 -8.71
N THR A 150 -52.69 33.32 -9.41
CA THR A 150 -52.95 34.66 -9.94
C THR A 150 -54.12 34.65 -10.92
N ILE A 151 -54.16 33.70 -11.86
CA ILE A 151 -55.26 33.53 -12.81
C ILE A 151 -56.57 33.27 -12.07
N ARG A 152 -56.57 32.37 -11.07
CA ARG A 152 -57.76 32.08 -10.24
C ARG A 152 -58.28 33.33 -9.53
N ASP A 153 -57.40 34.14 -8.96
CA ASP A 153 -57.76 35.37 -8.25
C ASP A 153 -58.29 36.46 -9.19
N VAL A 154 -57.72 36.58 -10.39
CA VAL A 154 -58.26 37.47 -11.44
C VAL A 154 -59.66 37.02 -11.86
N LEU A 155 -59.86 35.72 -12.07
CA LEU A 155 -61.15 35.17 -12.47
C LEU A 155 -62.22 35.40 -11.39
N ASN A 156 -61.91 35.11 -10.13
CA ASN A 156 -62.81 35.35 -9.01
C ASN A 156 -63.21 36.82 -8.89
N ARG A 157 -62.25 37.74 -9.01
CA ARG A 157 -62.54 39.18 -8.98
C ARG A 157 -63.42 39.63 -10.15
N HIS A 158 -63.27 39.03 -11.33
CA HIS A 158 -64.13 39.34 -12.46
C HIS A 158 -65.55 38.82 -12.24
N LEU A 159 -65.67 37.58 -11.76
CA LEU A 159 -66.94 36.95 -11.45
C LEU A 159 -67.70 37.73 -10.36
N GLU A 160 -67.02 38.16 -9.29
CA GLU A 160 -67.61 39.01 -8.24
C GLU A 160 -68.13 40.34 -8.78
N LYS A 161 -67.36 40.99 -9.66
CA LYS A 161 -67.77 42.24 -10.31
C LYS A 161 -69.00 42.04 -11.18
N ASP A 162 -69.07 40.96 -11.95
CA ASP A 162 -70.19 40.68 -12.84
C ASP A 162 -71.45 40.28 -12.07
N ILE A 163 -71.33 39.47 -11.01
CA ILE A 163 -72.45 39.16 -10.11
C ILE A 163 -72.99 40.43 -9.45
N ALA A 164 -72.11 41.32 -8.97
CA ALA A 164 -72.52 42.58 -8.35
C ALA A 164 -73.25 43.50 -9.35
N ARG A 165 -72.80 43.56 -10.61
CA ARG A 165 -73.49 44.29 -11.69
C ARG A 165 -74.88 43.74 -11.94
N LEU A 166 -75.02 42.42 -12.09
CA LEU A 166 -76.31 41.76 -12.32
C LEU A 166 -77.28 41.98 -11.16
N HIS A 167 -76.82 41.89 -9.90
CA HIS A 167 -77.63 42.22 -8.73
C HIS A 167 -78.09 43.68 -8.73
N GLN A 168 -77.22 44.61 -9.12
CA GLN A 168 -77.57 46.03 -9.20
C GLN A 168 -78.60 46.29 -10.31
N GLU A 169 -78.50 45.61 -11.45
CA GLU A 169 -79.47 45.72 -12.54
C GLU A 169 -80.84 45.13 -12.15
N ALA A 170 -80.85 43.94 -11.52
CA ALA A 170 -82.07 43.30 -11.05
C ALA A 170 -82.81 44.14 -9.99
N THR A 171 -82.09 44.74 -9.05
CA THR A 171 -82.68 45.61 -8.02
C THR A 171 -83.22 46.91 -8.60
N LYS A 172 -82.51 47.54 -9.54
CA LYS A 172 -83.03 48.71 -10.28
C LYS A 172 -84.29 48.39 -11.08
N SER A 173 -84.34 47.22 -11.73
CA SER A 173 -85.51 46.75 -12.47
C SER A 173 -86.72 46.52 -11.55
N ALA A 174 -86.52 45.86 -10.41
CA ALA A 174 -87.57 45.63 -9.42
C ALA A 174 -88.14 46.95 -8.86
N GLN A 175 -87.29 47.92 -8.52
CA GLN A 175 -87.73 49.24 -8.02
C GLN A 175 -88.53 50.05 -9.06
N ASN A 176 -88.19 49.93 -10.35
CA ASN A 176 -88.96 50.57 -11.42
C ASN A 176 -90.34 49.94 -11.60
N HIS A 177 -90.47 48.62 -11.44
CA HIS A 177 -91.77 47.94 -11.52
C HIS A 177 -92.69 48.24 -10.33
N THR A 178 -92.17 48.38 -9.11
CA THR A 178 -93.00 48.76 -7.94
C THR A 178 -93.53 50.20 -8.05
N ARG A 179 -92.74 51.13 -8.61
CA ARG A 179 -93.16 52.53 -8.86
C ARG A 179 -94.20 52.70 -9.98
N GLN A 180 -94.39 51.69 -10.83
CA GLN A 180 -95.43 51.72 -11.88
C GLN A 180 -96.74 51.06 -11.43
N ALA A 181 -96.78 50.47 -10.23
CA ALA A 181 -97.95 49.78 -9.67
C ALA A 181 -98.65 50.55 -8.53
N GLU A 182 -98.12 51.70 -8.13
CA GLU A 182 -98.77 52.73 -7.28
C GLU A 182 -99.32 53.86 -8.15
#